data_AF-A0A502LKV1-F1
#
_entry.id   AF-A0A502LKV1-F1
#
_cell.length_a   1.000
_cell.length_b   1.000
_cell.length_c   1.000
_cell.angle_alpha   90.00
_cell.angle_beta   90.00
_cell.angle_gamma   90.00
#
_symmetry.space_group_name_H-M   'P 1'
#
loop_
_entity.id
_entity.type
_entity.pdbx_description
1 polymer ?
#
loop_
_entity_poly.entity_id
_entity_poly.type
_entity_poly.pdbx_seq_one_letter_code
_entity_poly.pdbx_strand_id
1 'polypeptide(L)'
;MDIINLIKRQTPEERQALFNEFIKLLNQKREYVDIPERIVCSACQVFVDERDGVNEDGSYIIHEVYGVRHYDPFMRKQLNALEKQYKYPLLDFDQGFLTNKGRFIGRIEAMEIAKEQGQVIRLSGSPNPDILFSEDLY
;
A
#
# COMPACT_ATOMS: atom_id res chain seq x y z
N MET A 1 25.17 30.59 -18.37
CA MET A 1 24.59 30.90 -19.69
C MET A 1 23.41 29.97 -19.87
N ASP A 2 22.20 30.49 -19.99
CA ASP A 2 20.96 29.69 -20.03
C ASP A 2 20.93 28.78 -21.27
N ILE A 3 20.43 27.54 -21.12
CA ILE A 3 20.31 26.54 -22.17
C ILE A 3 19.49 27.08 -23.35
N ILE A 4 18.50 27.94 -23.07
CA ILE A 4 17.69 28.61 -24.08
C ILE A 4 18.55 29.54 -24.95
N ASN A 5 19.52 30.23 -24.34
CA ASN A 5 20.41 31.13 -25.07
C ASN A 5 21.47 30.38 -25.90
N LEU A 6 21.84 29.16 -25.49
CA LEU A 6 22.67 28.27 -26.31
C LEU A 6 21.90 27.74 -27.53
N ILE A 7 20.66 27.27 -27.35
CA ILE A 7 19.81 26.78 -28.44
C ILE A 7 19.49 27.90 -29.45
N LYS A 8 19.28 29.15 -28.97
CA LYS A 8 19.06 30.31 -29.84
C LYS A 8 20.25 30.67 -30.74
N ARG A 9 21.45 30.18 -30.44
CA ARG A 9 22.65 30.40 -31.28
C ARG A 9 22.83 29.32 -32.35
N GLN A 10 22.08 28.23 -32.26
CA GLN A 10 22.10 27.15 -33.24
C GLN A 10 21.32 27.52 -34.50
N THR A 11 21.76 26.95 -35.61
CA THR A 11 21.08 26.95 -36.91
C THR A 11 19.73 26.21 -36.83
N PRO A 12 18.79 26.48 -37.77
CA PRO A 12 17.52 25.76 -37.83
C PRO A 12 17.69 24.23 -37.89
N GLU A 13 18.69 23.74 -38.64
CA GLU A 13 18.98 22.30 -38.80
C GLU A 13 19.44 21.67 -37.48
N GLU A 14 20.35 22.34 -36.76
CA GLU A 14 20.83 21.88 -35.45
C GLU A 14 19.72 21.85 -34.40
N ARG A 15 18.81 22.84 -34.41
CA ARG A 15 17.65 22.84 -33.51
C ARG A 15 16.70 21.70 -33.82
N GLN A 16 16.48 21.40 -35.10
CA GLN A 16 15.62 20.28 -35.51
C GLN A 16 16.24 18.94 -35.09
N ALA A 17 17.56 18.76 -35.22
CA ALA A 17 18.26 17.58 -34.75
C ALA A 17 18.15 17.42 -33.21
N LEU A 18 18.35 18.51 -32.46
CA LEU A 18 18.21 18.52 -31.00
C LEU A 18 16.78 18.18 -30.56
N PHE A 19 15.77 18.73 -31.24
CA PHE A 19 14.37 18.41 -31.00
C PHE A 19 14.08 16.93 -31.28
N ASN A 20 14.58 16.38 -32.37
CA ASN A 20 14.39 14.96 -32.70
C ASN A 20 15.02 14.02 -31.65
N GLU A 21 16.21 14.33 -31.15
CA GLU A 21 16.84 13.56 -30.06
C GLU A 21 16.06 13.69 -28.75
N PHE A 22 15.53 14.88 -28.44
CA PHE A 22 14.66 15.07 -27.29
C PHE A 22 13.37 14.23 -27.40
N ILE A 23 12.74 14.19 -28.57
CA ILE A 23 11.58 13.34 -28.83
C ILE A 23 11.93 11.85 -28.67
N LYS A 24 13.09 11.39 -29.16
CA LYS A 24 13.55 10.02 -28.93
C LYS A 24 13.69 9.71 -27.44
N LEU A 25 14.27 10.64 -26.67
CA LEU A 25 14.48 10.48 -25.23
C LEU A 25 13.16 10.48 -24.45
N LEU A 26 12.20 11.33 -24.84
CA LEU A 26 10.84 11.31 -24.27
C LEU A 26 10.07 10.02 -24.61
N ASN A 27 10.31 9.46 -25.80
CA ASN A 27 9.67 8.23 -26.27
C ASN A 27 10.42 6.95 -25.83
N GLN A 28 11.51 7.06 -25.08
CA GLN A 28 12.13 5.90 -24.47
C GLN A 28 11.12 5.23 -23.53
N LYS A 29 10.99 3.92 -23.66
CA LYS A 29 10.12 3.11 -22.81
C LYS A 29 10.56 3.36 -21.38
N ARG A 30 9.65 3.90 -20.56
CA ARG A 30 9.94 4.12 -19.14
C ARG A 30 10.23 2.76 -18.51
N GLU A 31 11.47 2.53 -18.12
CA GLU A 31 11.80 1.41 -17.25
C GLU A 31 11.25 1.76 -15.87
N TYR A 32 10.14 1.11 -15.52
CA TYR A 32 9.64 1.18 -14.17
C TYR A 32 10.58 0.36 -13.29
N VAL A 33 11.22 1.03 -12.33
CA VAL A 33 11.99 0.35 -11.30
C VAL A 33 11.02 -0.46 -10.47
N ASP A 34 11.26 -1.76 -10.32
CA ASP A 34 10.49 -2.57 -9.39
C ASP A 34 10.73 -2.07 -7.97
N ILE A 35 9.67 -1.64 -7.31
CA ILE A 35 9.74 -1.09 -5.96
C ILE A 35 9.56 -2.27 -5.00
N PRO A 36 10.47 -2.48 -4.04
CA PRO A 36 10.33 -3.56 -3.09
C PRO A 36 9.02 -3.43 -2.30
N GLU A 37 8.45 -4.57 -1.93
CA GLU A 37 7.22 -4.60 -1.14
C GLU A 37 7.51 -4.10 0.27
N ARG A 38 6.68 -3.20 0.78
CA ARG A 38 6.84 -2.54 2.07
C ARG A 38 5.52 -2.48 2.81
N ILE A 39 5.59 -2.55 4.13
CA ILE A 39 4.45 -2.36 5.02
C ILE A 39 4.04 -0.89 4.98
N VAL A 40 2.76 -0.62 4.76
CA VAL A 40 2.20 0.74 4.67
C VAL A 40 1.44 1.11 5.94
N CYS A 41 0.46 0.30 6.32
CA CYS A 41 -0.38 0.58 7.48
C CYS A 41 -1.03 -0.70 8.02
N SER A 42 -1.61 -0.60 9.21
CA SER A 42 -2.34 -1.69 9.84
C SER A 42 -3.66 -1.92 9.13
N ALA A 43 -4.03 -3.19 8.99
CA ALA A 43 -5.27 -3.59 8.35
C ALA A 43 -5.98 -4.66 9.20
N CYS A 44 -7.31 -4.69 9.11
CA CYS A 44 -8.10 -5.83 9.58
C CYS A 44 -9.00 -6.32 8.45
N GLN A 45 -9.08 -7.64 8.28
CA GLN A 45 -10.15 -8.28 7.53
C GLN A 45 -11.31 -8.57 8.46
N VAL A 46 -12.50 -8.12 8.06
CA VAL A 46 -13.75 -8.34 8.78
C VAL A 46 -14.74 -9.07 7.88
N PHE A 47 -15.39 -10.08 8.43
CA PHE A 47 -16.24 -10.99 7.67
C PHE A 47 -17.70 -10.62 7.89
N VAL A 48 -18.47 -10.54 6.82
CA VAL A 48 -19.92 -10.38 6.90
C VAL A 48 -20.54 -11.70 7.34
N ASP A 49 -21.50 -11.62 8.25
CA ASP A 49 -22.27 -12.78 8.69
C ASP A 49 -23.04 -13.40 7.51
N GLU A 50 -22.99 -14.73 7.39
CA GLU A 50 -23.66 -15.47 6.30
C GLU A 50 -25.17 -15.17 6.19
N ARG A 51 -25.82 -14.77 7.29
CA ARG A 51 -27.24 -14.40 7.34
C ARG A 51 -27.53 -13.08 6.62
N ASP A 52 -26.53 -12.22 6.48
CA ASP A 52 -26.60 -11.00 5.68
C ASP A 52 -26.16 -11.24 4.22
N GLY A 53 -25.47 -12.34 3.96
CA GLY A 53 -25.16 -12.80 2.62
C GLY A 53 -23.79 -13.45 2.52
N VAL A 54 -23.57 -14.10 1.38
CA VAL A 54 -22.31 -14.71 0.96
C VAL A 54 -22.08 -14.37 -0.51
N ASN A 55 -20.85 -14.55 -0.98
CA ASN A 55 -20.53 -14.44 -2.40
C ASN A 55 -21.21 -15.56 -3.21
N GLU A 56 -21.18 -15.44 -4.55
CA GLU A 56 -21.79 -16.43 -5.46
C GLU A 56 -21.23 -17.86 -5.29
N ASP A 57 -19.97 -17.98 -4.87
CA ASP A 57 -19.29 -19.24 -4.59
C ASP A 57 -19.55 -19.77 -3.17
N GLY A 58 -20.36 -19.08 -2.37
CA GLY A 58 -20.68 -19.42 -1.00
C GLY A 58 -19.64 -18.98 0.03
N SER A 59 -18.57 -18.31 -0.39
CA SER A 59 -17.58 -17.75 0.54
C SER A 59 -18.12 -16.51 1.28
N TYR A 60 -17.55 -16.23 2.45
CA TYR A 60 -17.88 -15.01 3.19
C TYR A 60 -17.53 -13.75 2.39
N ILE A 61 -18.36 -12.72 2.51
CA ILE A 61 -17.99 -11.37 2.04
C ILE A 61 -16.97 -10.82 3.04
N ILE A 62 -15.82 -10.36 2.54
CA ILE A 62 -14.71 -9.84 3.35
C ILE A 62 -14.55 -8.36 3.05
N HIS A 63 -14.52 -7.55 4.11
CA HIS A 63 -14.11 -6.15 4.02
C HIS A 63 -12.75 -5.94 4.67
N GLU A 64 -11.99 -5.01 4.12
CA GLU A 64 -10.73 -4.57 4.70
C GLU A 64 -10.89 -3.16 5.26
N VAL A 65 -10.45 -2.97 6.50
CA VAL A 65 -10.40 -1.66 7.15
C VAL A 65 -8.97 -1.31 7.53
N TYR A 66 -8.61 -0.04 7.39
CA TYR A 66 -7.23 0.41 7.52
C TYR A 66 -7.05 1.43 8.65
N GLY A 67 -5.87 1.49 9.26
CA GLY A 67 -5.55 2.44 10.33
C GLY A 67 -4.06 2.60 10.56
N VAL A 68 -3.69 3.61 11.35
CA VAL A 68 -2.30 3.83 11.79
C VAL A 68 -1.84 2.70 12.72
N ARG A 69 -2.76 2.20 13.54
CA ARG A 69 -2.64 0.98 14.33
C ARG A 69 -3.96 0.22 14.31
N HIS A 70 -3.95 -1.06 14.68
CA HIS A 70 -5.19 -1.84 14.83
C HIS A 70 -6.15 -1.15 15.81
N TYR A 71 -7.41 -1.00 15.40
CA TYR A 71 -8.48 -0.35 16.19
C TYR A 71 -8.22 1.09 16.63
N ASP A 72 -7.39 1.82 15.88
CA ASP A 72 -7.30 3.26 16.05
C ASP A 72 -8.64 3.97 15.75
N PRO A 73 -8.77 5.27 16.06
CA PRO A 73 -10.01 6.01 15.78
C PRO A 73 -10.40 6.05 14.29
N PHE A 74 -9.46 5.90 13.35
CA PHE A 74 -9.76 5.92 11.91
C PHE A 74 -10.37 4.59 11.45
N MET A 75 -9.78 3.48 11.88
CA MET A 75 -10.28 2.13 11.62
C MET A 75 -11.64 1.92 12.28
N ARG A 76 -11.81 2.38 13.54
CA ARG A 76 -13.11 2.30 14.23
C ARG A 76 -14.21 3.08 13.52
N LYS A 77 -13.91 4.23 12.92
CA LYS A 77 -14.88 4.98 12.11
C LYS A 77 -15.32 4.19 10.88
N GLN A 78 -14.40 3.49 10.21
CA GLN A 78 -14.73 2.62 9.07
C GLN A 78 -15.60 1.46 9.52
N LEU A 79 -15.21 0.74 10.59
CA LEU A 79 -16.01 -0.35 11.16
C LEU A 79 -17.43 0.10 11.52
N ASN A 80 -17.56 1.20 12.26
CA ASN A 80 -18.88 1.75 12.64
C ASN A 80 -19.73 2.18 11.42
N ALA A 81 -19.11 2.55 10.31
CA ALA A 81 -19.82 2.89 9.08
C ALA A 81 -20.24 1.63 8.31
N LEU A 82 -19.39 0.59 8.35
CA LEU A 82 -19.62 -0.69 7.70
C LEU A 82 -20.70 -1.50 8.41
N GLU A 83 -20.66 -1.60 9.75
CA GLU A 83 -21.66 -2.31 10.55
C GLU A 83 -23.09 -1.80 10.30
N LYS A 84 -23.26 -0.51 9.97
CA LYS A 84 -24.58 0.06 9.64
C LYS A 84 -25.17 -0.47 8.33
N GLN A 85 -24.36 -1.08 7.47
CA GLN A 85 -24.81 -1.67 6.21
C GLN A 85 -25.35 -3.08 6.39
N TYR A 86 -25.14 -3.68 7.57
CA TYR A 86 -25.45 -5.07 7.88
C TYR A 86 -26.46 -5.16 9.02
N LYS A 87 -27.26 -6.23 9.02
CA LYS A 87 -28.28 -6.44 10.06
C LYS A 87 -27.68 -7.15 11.27
N TYR A 88 -26.71 -8.02 11.03
CA TYR A 88 -25.99 -8.76 12.05
C TYR A 88 -24.59 -8.16 12.26
N PRO A 89 -23.99 -8.32 13.45
CA PRO A 89 -22.62 -7.88 13.69
C PRO A 89 -21.64 -8.53 12.72
N LEU A 90 -20.61 -7.77 12.33
CA LEU A 90 -19.47 -8.33 11.60
C LEU A 90 -18.74 -9.36 12.49
N LEU A 91 -18.23 -10.44 11.89
CA LEU A 91 -17.51 -11.48 12.58
C LEU A 91 -16.03 -11.09 12.78
N ASP A 92 -15.47 -11.54 13.91
CA ASP A 92 -14.07 -11.33 14.33
C ASP A 92 -13.03 -11.88 13.35
N PHE A 93 -11.78 -11.46 13.49
CA PHE A 93 -11.05 -10.64 12.50
C PHE A 93 -9.68 -11.25 12.27
N ASP A 94 -9.15 -11.12 11.05
CA ASP A 94 -7.72 -11.27 10.82
C ASP A 94 -7.03 -9.92 10.89
N GLN A 95 -6.12 -9.78 11.85
CA GLN A 95 -5.31 -8.57 12.01
C GLN A 95 -4.02 -8.73 11.20
N GLY A 96 -3.80 -7.79 10.29
CA GLY A 96 -2.68 -7.80 9.37
C GLY A 96 -2.22 -6.40 9.01
N PHE A 97 -1.63 -6.28 7.83
CA PHE A 97 -1.10 -5.04 7.30
C PHE A 97 -1.40 -4.93 5.81
N LEU A 98 -1.53 -3.70 5.33
CA LEU A 98 -1.57 -3.37 3.91
C LEU A 98 -0.15 -3.09 3.42
N THR A 99 0.20 -3.60 2.24
CA THR A 99 1.48 -3.31 1.58
C THR A 99 1.35 -2.24 0.50
N ASN A 100 2.48 -1.67 0.06
CA ASN A 100 2.52 -0.75 -1.09
C ASN A 100 2.15 -1.42 -2.42
N LYS A 101 2.06 -2.75 -2.45
CA LYS A 101 1.55 -3.55 -3.58
C LYS A 101 0.05 -3.82 -3.49
N GLY A 102 -0.64 -3.26 -2.48
CA GLY A 102 -2.09 -3.40 -2.31
C GLY A 102 -2.53 -4.76 -1.78
N ARG A 103 -1.64 -5.49 -1.10
CA ARG A 103 -1.94 -6.80 -0.51
C ARG A 103 -2.25 -6.64 0.97
N PHE A 104 -3.29 -7.32 1.44
CA PHE A 104 -3.43 -7.67 2.85
C PHE A 104 -2.52 -8.85 3.16
N ILE A 105 -1.73 -8.72 4.23
CA ILE A 105 -0.84 -9.77 4.71
C ILE A 105 -0.97 -9.95 6.22
N GLY A 106 -0.81 -11.18 6.70
CA GLY A 106 -0.82 -11.49 8.12
C GLY A 106 0.43 -10.97 8.85
N ARG A 107 0.39 -10.99 10.19
CA ARG A 107 1.47 -10.41 11.01
C ARG A 107 2.84 -11.09 10.87
N ILE A 108 2.87 -12.39 10.55
CA ILE A 108 4.12 -13.15 10.38
C ILE A 108 4.82 -12.71 9.10
N GLU A 109 4.13 -12.80 7.96
CA GLU A 109 4.65 -12.31 6.67
C GLU A 109 4.99 -10.82 6.73
N ALA A 110 4.18 -10.02 7.44
CA ALA A 110 4.47 -8.61 7.63
C ALA A 110 5.79 -8.36 8.37
N MET A 111 6.14 -9.18 9.36
CA MET A 111 7.41 -9.09 10.08
C MET A 111 8.59 -9.44 9.18
N GLU A 112 8.45 -10.45 8.32
CA GLU A 112 9.47 -10.86 7.35
C GLU A 112 9.79 -9.70 6.39
N ILE A 113 8.76 -9.13 5.76
CA ILE A 113 8.89 -7.99 4.85
C ILE A 113 9.45 -6.76 5.57
N ALA A 114 8.95 -6.45 6.77
CA ALA A 114 9.41 -5.30 7.54
C ALA A 114 10.90 -5.42 7.91
N LYS A 115 11.39 -6.62 8.28
CA LYS A 115 12.80 -6.88 8.55
C LYS A 115 13.65 -6.76 7.28
N GLU A 116 13.22 -7.37 6.18
CA GLU A 116 13.92 -7.32 4.90
C GLU A 116 14.10 -5.87 4.40
N GLN A 117 13.09 -5.04 4.60
CA GLN A 117 13.09 -3.64 4.18
C GLN A 117 13.60 -2.65 5.23
N GLY A 118 14.06 -3.12 6.38
CA GLY A 118 14.56 -2.26 7.46
C GLY A 118 13.51 -1.30 8.04
N GLN A 119 12.23 -1.70 8.04
CA GLN A 119 11.12 -0.90 8.57
C GLN A 119 10.91 -1.06 10.08
N VAL A 120 11.49 -2.10 10.69
CA VAL A 120 11.40 -2.32 12.14
C VAL A 120 12.33 -1.33 12.86
N ILE A 121 11.75 -0.33 13.52
CA ILE A 121 12.49 0.71 14.26
C ILE A 121 12.86 0.23 15.67
N ARG A 122 11.95 -0.52 16.30
CA ARG A 122 12.13 -1.12 17.62
C ARG A 122 11.24 -2.35 17.77
N LEU A 123 11.56 -3.21 18.71
CA LEU A 123 10.66 -4.29 19.11
C LEU A 123 9.80 -3.80 20.28
N SER A 124 8.48 -3.85 20.12
CA SER A 124 7.46 -3.35 21.05
C SER A 124 7.38 -4.06 22.41
N GLY A 125 8.44 -4.76 22.83
CA GLY A 125 8.45 -5.54 24.08
C GLY A 125 7.51 -6.76 24.05
N SER A 126 6.97 -7.11 22.87
CA SER A 126 6.16 -8.30 22.69
C SER A 126 6.97 -9.56 22.97
N PRO A 127 6.38 -10.58 23.62
CA PRO A 127 7.03 -11.87 23.84
C PRO A 127 7.23 -12.67 22.54
N ASN A 128 6.56 -12.31 21.44
CA ASN A 128 6.70 -12.99 20.16
C ASN A 128 7.44 -12.11 19.13
N PRO A 129 8.74 -12.40 18.84
CA PRO A 129 9.56 -11.63 17.90
C PRO A 129 9.28 -11.93 16.42
N ASP A 130 8.37 -12.88 16.15
CA ASP A 130 8.06 -13.37 14.81
C ASP A 130 6.79 -12.73 14.22
N ILE A 131 6.07 -11.91 15.00
CA ILE A 131 4.88 -11.20 14.53
C ILE A 131 5.06 -9.69 14.62
N LEU A 132 4.60 -8.97 13.60
CA LEU A 132 4.68 -7.52 13.55
C LEU A 132 3.56 -6.87 14.34
N PHE A 133 3.93 -5.91 15.20
CA PHE A 133 3.03 -4.95 15.82
C PHE A 133 3.15 -3.60 15.11
N SER A 134 2.07 -2.80 15.16
CA SER A 134 2.08 -1.49 14.49
C SER A 134 3.16 -0.58 15.11
N GLU A 135 3.37 -0.72 16.42
CA GLU A 135 4.38 -0.03 17.22
C GLU A 135 5.82 -0.40 16.85
N ASP A 136 6.05 -1.49 16.13
CA ASP A 136 7.40 -1.86 15.67
C ASP A 136 7.87 -0.97 14.51
N LEU A 137 6.94 -0.29 13.83
CA LEU A 137 7.20 0.57 12.67
C LEU A 137 7.45 2.04 13.04
N TYR A 138 7.28 2.45 14.31
CA TYR A 138 7.48 3.83 14.78
C TYR A 138 8.01 4.00 16.22
#